data_AF-A0A533YW57-F1
#
_entry.id   AF-A0A533YW57-F1
#
_cell.length_a   1.000
_cell.length_b   1.000
_cell.length_c   1.000
_cell.angle_alpha   90.00
_cell.angle_beta   90.00
_cell.angle_gamma   90.00
#
_symmetry.space_group_name_H-M   'P 1'
#
loop_
_entity.id
_entity.type
_entity.pdbx_description
1 polymer ?
#
loop_
_entity_poly.entity_id
_entity_poly.type
_entity_poly.pdbx_seq_one_letter_code
_entity_poly.pdbx_strand_id
1 'polypeptide(L)'
;MGGNSMNNDTSKKWLLVGVAAAGVVAGVVGGYFAAHVGMSDMPGMTTGKGDVKGMDMKAMQGMEGMKGMQPGAVVIPAVTRQLIGVRSAPVTYAPLAQEVRAVGTVEYDERKLTKVNLRVSGWIEQVFVNAIGQSVRAGQPLLTLYSPDLLATQDEYLLAVKAQAQLEGSPVAEARQQAAALVSSARERLRLWNLTDEQIAVIERRGKAERVLAVYAPSSGIVLKRQALPGNYVEPGTTLYELADLSTVWINGDIYESEIPSVKLNQPAKVTFEAYPSETFRGKVAYIYPYLNEATRTVRVRMEFPNPHLKLKPGMYGNVVLGVDAGRRLVVPKEAVLDSGLRQLVFLDLGQGVYQPYPVKLGRRSQEYVEVLEGVKEGDRVVTSANFLLDAESKLASAGGMQAMMGQIGMADWQMRGAHEAKMEGMPGMKSEPGKPVSETRQVSGFSLTLSTVPDKPKAGENVLRLKLADQAGKPVTNAQVVFAYTMPMPGMMESKAKATHTKDGIYEAKALLGMGGTWVVTANVTLPNFPPISEKFQITVGGGGM
;
A
#
# COMPACT_ATOMS: atom_id res chain seq x y z
N MET A 1 -28.57 -45.55 -5.01
CA MET A 1 -27.47 -46.11 -5.82
C MET A 1 -27.15 -45.09 -6.90
N GLY A 2 -25.96 -44.53 -7.06
CA GLY A 2 -24.69 -44.67 -6.34
C GLY A 2 -23.99 -43.31 -6.30
N GLY A 3 -23.20 -43.10 -5.25
CA GLY A 3 -22.37 -41.92 -5.08
C GLY A 3 -21.09 -42.00 -5.91
N ASN A 4 -20.52 -40.85 -6.26
CA ASN A 4 -19.18 -40.75 -6.80
C ASN A 4 -18.32 -39.92 -5.83
N SER A 5 -17.54 -40.66 -5.04
CA SER A 5 -16.43 -40.21 -4.22
C SER A 5 -15.20 -40.08 -5.13
N MET A 6 -14.74 -38.86 -5.41
CA MET A 6 -13.40 -38.63 -5.97
C MET A 6 -12.97 -37.18 -5.75
N ASN A 7 -12.46 -36.89 -4.56
CA ASN A 7 -11.44 -35.86 -4.33
C ASN A 7 -10.93 -35.95 -2.88
N ASN A 8 -10.10 -36.96 -2.60
CA ASN A 8 -9.40 -37.06 -1.32
C ASN A 8 -7.92 -37.48 -1.47
N ASP A 9 -7.32 -37.25 -2.64
CA ASP A 9 -5.97 -37.73 -2.96
C ASP A 9 -4.91 -36.61 -3.08
N THR A 10 -5.34 -35.34 -3.03
CA THR A 10 -4.44 -34.17 -3.04
C THR A 10 -4.02 -33.71 -1.65
N SER A 11 -4.74 -34.05 -0.58
CA SER A 11 -4.39 -33.71 0.81
C SER A 11 -3.32 -34.63 1.41
N LYS A 12 -3.23 -35.88 0.95
CA LYS A 12 -2.23 -36.85 1.44
C LYS A 12 -0.81 -36.63 0.87
N LYS A 13 -0.69 -36.03 -0.31
CA LYS A 13 0.63 -35.74 -0.93
C LYS A 13 1.34 -34.55 -0.29
N TRP A 14 0.62 -33.56 0.25
CA TRP A 14 1.23 -32.44 0.99
C TRP A 14 1.66 -32.80 2.41
N LEU A 15 0.97 -33.76 3.04
CA LEU A 15 1.35 -34.27 4.36
C LEU A 15 2.61 -35.15 4.34
N LEU A 16 2.85 -35.90 3.25
CA LEU A 16 4.07 -36.72 3.10
C LEU A 16 5.34 -35.91 2.80
N VAL A 17 5.22 -34.76 2.13
CA VAL A 17 6.37 -33.86 1.85
C VAL A 17 6.74 -33.03 3.08
N GLY A 18 5.76 -32.63 3.91
CA GLY A 18 6.01 -31.92 5.17
C GLY A 18 6.69 -32.78 6.25
N VAL A 19 6.38 -34.09 6.30
CA VAL A 19 7.00 -35.02 7.27
C VAL A 19 8.42 -35.41 6.86
N ALA A 20 8.73 -35.47 5.56
CA ALA A 20 10.08 -35.74 5.07
C ALA A 20 11.04 -34.56 5.29
N ALA A 21 10.58 -33.31 5.13
CA ALA A 21 11.42 -32.11 5.36
C ALA A 21 11.73 -31.86 6.85
N ALA A 22 10.77 -32.15 7.75
CA ALA A 22 11.01 -32.08 9.19
C ALA A 22 11.95 -33.19 9.69
N GLY A 23 11.89 -34.39 9.11
CA GLY A 23 12.76 -35.51 9.45
C GLY A 23 14.23 -35.30 9.09
N VAL A 24 14.52 -34.59 7.99
CA VAL A 24 15.90 -34.31 7.56
C VAL A 24 16.54 -33.20 8.39
N VAL A 25 15.78 -32.18 8.81
CA VAL A 25 16.30 -31.10 9.68
C VAL A 25 16.50 -31.58 11.13
N ALA A 26 15.60 -32.43 11.65
CA ALA A 26 15.77 -33.04 12.97
C ALA A 26 16.90 -34.07 13.00
N GLY A 27 17.10 -34.84 11.92
CA GLY A 27 18.17 -35.84 11.81
C GLY A 27 19.57 -35.25 11.74
N VAL A 28 19.75 -34.10 11.08
CA VAL A 28 21.07 -33.43 10.97
C VAL A 28 21.44 -32.69 12.25
N VAL A 29 20.47 -32.06 12.94
CA VAL A 29 20.73 -31.38 14.23
C VAL A 29 20.89 -32.40 15.37
N GLY A 30 20.11 -33.50 15.36
CA GLY A 30 20.22 -34.59 16.33
C GLY A 30 21.50 -35.43 16.18
N GLY A 31 21.94 -35.70 14.95
CA GLY A 31 23.19 -36.43 14.67
C GLY A 31 24.45 -35.65 15.07
N TYR A 32 24.42 -34.32 14.96
CA TYR A 32 25.53 -33.45 15.36
C TYR A 32 25.68 -33.35 16.89
N PHE A 33 24.57 -33.36 17.65
CA PHE A 33 24.61 -33.36 19.12
C PHE A 33 24.85 -34.76 19.73
N ALA A 34 24.37 -35.84 19.11
CA ALA A 34 24.62 -37.20 19.61
C ALA A 34 26.09 -37.64 19.44
N ALA A 35 26.80 -37.12 18.42
CA ALA A 35 28.22 -37.39 18.19
C ALA A 35 29.18 -36.58 19.10
N HIS A 36 28.68 -35.73 20.00
CA HIS A 36 29.50 -34.96 20.94
C HIS A 36 29.19 -35.21 22.42
N VAL A 37 28.23 -36.08 22.74
CA VAL A 37 27.86 -36.38 24.14
C VAL A 37 28.05 -37.87 24.52
N GLY A 38 28.32 -38.75 23.55
CA GLY A 38 28.51 -40.19 23.78
C GLY A 38 29.94 -40.68 23.60
N MET A 39 30.89 -40.26 24.45
CA MET A 39 32.21 -40.88 24.52
C MET A 39 32.82 -40.75 25.93
N SER A 40 32.04 -41.13 26.94
CA SER A 40 32.54 -41.47 28.26
C SER A 40 31.81 -42.76 28.66
N ASP A 41 32.58 -43.77 29.03
CA ASP A 41 32.19 -45.12 29.45
C ASP A 41 32.06 -46.18 28.34
N MET A 42 33.19 -46.84 28.03
CA MET A 42 33.24 -48.31 28.14
C MET A 42 34.66 -48.82 28.46
N PRO A 43 34.79 -49.87 29.31
CA PRO A 43 36.05 -50.28 29.93
C PRO A 43 36.77 -51.38 29.16
N GLY A 44 38.10 -51.34 29.16
CA GLY A 44 38.95 -52.48 28.83
C GLY A 44 40.03 -52.17 27.81
N MET A 45 41.23 -51.84 28.29
CA MET A 45 42.48 -52.50 27.88
C MET A 45 43.66 -51.97 28.70
N THR A 46 44.46 -52.92 29.14
CA THR A 46 45.54 -52.82 30.11
C THR A 46 46.75 -52.05 29.61
N THR A 47 47.37 -51.33 30.55
CA THR A 47 48.78 -50.90 30.65
C THR A 47 49.74 -51.33 29.53
N GLY A 48 50.34 -50.34 28.85
CA GLY A 48 51.59 -50.46 28.11
C GLY A 48 52.43 -49.20 28.29
N LYS A 49 53.43 -49.26 29.19
CA LYS A 49 54.52 -48.29 29.30
C LYS A 49 55.31 -48.29 27.99
N GLY A 50 55.51 -47.12 27.38
CA GLY A 50 56.38 -46.94 26.22
C GLY A 50 56.75 -45.48 26.08
N ASP A 51 57.95 -45.14 26.54
CA ASP A 51 58.58 -43.84 26.36
C ASP A 51 58.73 -43.50 24.88
N VAL A 52 58.17 -42.36 24.43
CA VAL A 52 58.67 -41.65 23.24
C VAL A 52 58.85 -40.19 23.61
N LYS A 53 60.11 -39.89 23.93
CA LYS A 53 60.71 -38.57 24.10
C LYS A 53 60.59 -37.78 22.79
N GLY A 54 60.02 -36.58 22.87
CA GLY A 54 60.35 -35.40 22.06
C GLY A 54 60.23 -35.52 20.53
N MET A 55 59.10 -35.08 19.98
CA MET A 55 59.01 -34.60 18.60
C MET A 55 58.20 -33.29 18.54
N ASP A 56 58.88 -32.27 18.00
CA ASP A 56 58.42 -31.09 17.28
C ASP A 56 57.48 -30.05 17.92
N MET A 57 58.10 -29.03 18.53
CA MET A 57 57.63 -27.64 18.50
C MET A 57 58.20 -26.93 17.26
N LYS A 58 57.82 -27.37 16.06
CA LYS A 58 58.12 -26.66 14.80
C LYS A 58 57.03 -26.91 13.73
N ALA A 59 55.80 -26.51 14.05
CA ALA A 59 54.72 -26.36 13.07
C ALA A 59 53.71 -25.28 13.52
N MET A 60 54.20 -24.10 13.91
CA MET A 60 53.36 -22.90 14.06
C MET A 60 54.18 -21.67 13.67
N GLN A 61 54.57 -21.60 12.39
CA GLN A 61 55.02 -20.36 11.75
C GLN A 61 54.34 -20.29 10.38
N GLY A 62 53.29 -19.48 10.30
CA GLY A 62 52.52 -19.31 9.07
C GLY A 62 51.16 -18.62 9.25
N MET A 63 51.03 -17.67 10.18
CA MET A 63 49.89 -16.75 10.24
C MET A 63 50.36 -15.38 10.78
N GLU A 64 51.25 -14.73 10.02
CA GLU A 64 51.43 -13.29 10.14
C GLU A 64 50.32 -12.62 9.32
N GLY A 65 49.35 -12.02 10.02
CA GLY A 65 48.21 -11.35 9.40
C GLY A 65 47.06 -10.97 10.35
N MET A 66 47.10 -11.34 11.63
CA MET A 66 46.07 -10.96 12.62
C MET A 66 46.48 -9.74 13.45
N LYS A 67 46.74 -8.61 12.78
CA LYS A 67 46.75 -7.28 13.42
C LYS A 67 45.90 -6.34 12.58
N GLY A 68 44.70 -6.03 13.08
CA GLY A 68 43.79 -5.06 12.44
C GLY A 68 42.34 -5.51 12.24
N MET A 69 41.97 -6.74 12.63
CA MET A 69 40.58 -7.19 12.50
C MET A 69 39.67 -6.47 13.48
N GLN A 70 38.62 -5.83 12.97
CA GLN A 70 37.60 -5.24 13.84
C GLN A 70 36.81 -6.33 14.57
N PRO A 71 36.24 -6.02 15.76
CA PRO A 71 35.41 -6.96 16.51
C PRO A 71 34.30 -7.57 15.65
N GLY A 72 34.17 -8.90 15.65
CA GLY A 72 33.15 -9.65 14.93
C GLY A 72 33.53 -10.18 13.55
N ALA A 73 34.79 -10.05 13.11
CA ALA A 73 35.27 -10.77 11.93
C ALA A 73 35.27 -12.30 12.17
N VAL A 74 34.78 -13.05 11.18
CA VAL A 74 34.64 -14.51 11.23
C VAL A 74 35.54 -15.14 10.17
N VAL A 75 36.29 -16.17 10.55
CA VAL A 75 37.10 -16.98 9.63
C VAL A 75 36.40 -18.32 9.41
N ILE A 76 35.98 -18.60 8.18
CA ILE A 76 35.30 -19.85 7.82
C ILE A 76 36.19 -20.70 6.90
N PRO A 77 36.51 -21.96 7.31
CA PRO A 77 37.26 -22.90 6.48
C PRO A 77 36.62 -23.14 5.11
N ALA A 78 37.45 -23.42 4.09
CA ALA A 78 37.00 -23.59 2.70
C ALA A 78 35.90 -24.66 2.53
N VAL A 79 36.02 -25.80 3.22
CA VAL A 79 35.02 -26.88 3.19
C VAL A 79 33.68 -26.39 3.74
N THR A 80 33.69 -25.72 4.89
CA THR A 80 32.47 -25.15 5.51
C THR A 80 31.84 -24.07 4.62
N ARG A 81 32.64 -23.21 3.97
CA ARG A 81 32.14 -22.20 3.02
C ARG A 81 31.40 -22.81 1.85
N GLN A 82 31.90 -23.94 1.33
CA GLN A 82 31.27 -24.67 0.23
C GLN A 82 29.98 -25.37 0.69
N LEU A 83 29.98 -25.96 1.88
CA LEU A 83 28.81 -26.65 2.45
C LEU A 83 27.64 -25.69 2.75
N ILE A 84 27.93 -24.51 3.28
CA ILE A 84 26.89 -23.49 3.57
C ILE A 84 26.56 -22.62 2.35
N GLY A 85 27.25 -22.81 1.23
CA GLY A 85 26.96 -22.15 -0.04
C GLY A 85 27.14 -20.63 -0.02
N VAL A 86 28.20 -20.12 0.62
CA VAL A 86 28.48 -18.66 0.66
C VAL A 86 28.76 -18.15 -0.75
N ARG A 87 28.04 -17.09 -1.14
CA ARG A 87 28.22 -16.36 -2.39
C ARG A 87 28.47 -14.89 -2.06
N SER A 88 29.33 -14.27 -2.85
CA SER A 88 29.66 -12.84 -2.70
C SER A 88 29.54 -12.14 -4.04
N ALA A 89 28.93 -10.96 -4.04
CA ALA A 89 28.79 -10.09 -5.20
C ALA A 89 29.57 -8.78 -5.00
N PRO A 90 30.08 -8.16 -6.08
CA PRO A 90 30.72 -6.86 -5.96
C PRO A 90 29.69 -5.75 -5.72
N VAL A 91 30.07 -4.76 -4.91
CA VAL A 91 29.39 -3.46 -4.84
C VAL A 91 29.67 -2.72 -6.14
N THR A 92 28.62 -2.26 -6.85
CA THR A 92 28.77 -1.64 -8.18
C THR A 92 27.85 -0.43 -8.33
N TYR A 93 28.17 0.45 -9.29
CA TYR A 93 27.22 1.48 -9.72
C TYR A 93 26.21 0.93 -10.72
N ALA A 94 24.97 0.73 -10.28
CA ALA A 94 23.87 0.29 -11.13
C ALA A 94 22.77 1.37 -11.22
N PRO A 95 22.04 1.43 -12.35
CA PRO A 95 20.82 2.23 -12.41
C PRO A 95 19.79 1.66 -11.43
N LEU A 96 19.32 2.51 -10.51
CA LEU A 96 18.31 2.13 -9.53
C LEU A 96 16.93 2.55 -10.05
N ALA A 97 16.19 1.58 -10.58
CA ALA A 97 14.79 1.77 -10.93
C ALA A 97 13.92 1.58 -9.68
N GLN A 98 13.39 2.68 -9.15
CA GLN A 98 12.35 2.61 -8.12
C GLN A 98 10.99 2.56 -8.81
N GLU A 99 10.04 1.84 -8.20
CA GLU A 99 8.66 1.82 -8.65
C GLU A 99 7.76 2.36 -7.55
N VAL A 100 6.92 3.32 -7.90
CA VAL A 100 5.79 3.71 -7.05
C VAL A 100 4.58 2.95 -7.55
N ARG A 101 3.91 2.25 -6.64
CA ARG A 101 2.75 1.40 -6.95
C ARG A 101 1.52 1.99 -6.29
N ALA A 102 0.48 2.16 -7.09
CA ALA A 102 -0.79 2.71 -6.62
C ALA A 102 -1.96 1.96 -7.24
N VAL A 103 -3.10 1.97 -6.57
CA VAL A 103 -4.37 1.60 -7.20
C VAL A 103 -4.88 2.81 -7.95
N GLY A 104 -5.21 2.62 -9.22
CA GLY A 104 -5.76 3.65 -10.09
C GLY A 104 -7.18 3.36 -10.50
N THR A 105 -8.01 4.40 -10.56
CA THR A 105 -9.38 4.33 -11.08
C THR A 105 -9.45 5.03 -12.43
N VAL A 106 -10.01 4.36 -13.44
CA VAL A 106 -10.24 4.96 -14.77
C VAL A 106 -11.41 5.94 -14.68
N GLU A 107 -11.21 7.15 -15.18
CA GLU A 107 -12.18 8.23 -15.23
C GLU A 107 -12.26 8.85 -16.63
N TYR A 108 -13.34 9.60 -16.86
CA TYR A 108 -13.50 10.38 -18.09
C TYR A 108 -12.45 11.49 -18.16
N ASP A 109 -11.97 11.80 -19.37
CA ASP A 109 -11.30 13.08 -19.59
C ASP A 109 -12.36 14.19 -19.58
N GLU A 110 -12.47 14.91 -18.48
CA GLU A 110 -13.48 15.96 -18.30
C GLU A 110 -13.37 17.06 -19.35
N ARG A 111 -12.18 17.29 -19.93
CA ARG A 111 -11.96 18.27 -21.01
C ARG A 111 -12.63 17.84 -22.32
N LYS A 112 -12.96 16.55 -22.43
CA LYS A 112 -13.59 15.92 -23.59
C LYS A 112 -15.05 15.54 -23.34
N LEU A 113 -15.65 16.05 -22.26
CA LEU A 113 -17.08 15.98 -22.04
C LEU A 113 -17.78 17.11 -22.78
N THR A 114 -18.87 16.78 -23.47
CA THR A 114 -19.69 17.76 -24.19
C THR A 114 -21.13 17.61 -23.78
N LYS A 115 -21.75 18.70 -23.33
CA LYS A 115 -23.17 18.76 -23.02
C LYS A 115 -23.92 19.35 -24.20
N VAL A 116 -24.98 18.68 -24.63
CA VAL A 116 -25.86 19.16 -25.68
C VAL A 116 -27.07 19.81 -25.01
N ASN A 117 -27.13 21.13 -25.06
CA ASN A 117 -28.25 21.93 -24.57
C ASN A 117 -28.95 22.66 -25.72
N LEU A 118 -30.20 23.05 -25.48
CA LEU A 118 -30.93 23.91 -26.39
C LEU A 118 -30.78 25.38 -25.98
N ARG A 119 -30.87 26.27 -26.97
CA ARG A 119 -30.93 27.72 -26.79
C ARG A 119 -32.33 28.30 -26.99
N VAL A 120 -33.25 27.48 -27.50
CA VAL A 120 -34.65 27.80 -27.72
C VAL A 120 -35.52 26.76 -27.04
N SER A 121 -36.71 27.16 -26.62
CA SER A 121 -37.72 26.24 -26.11
C SER A 121 -38.42 25.51 -27.26
N GLY A 122 -38.91 24.30 -26.99
CA GLY A 122 -39.66 23.56 -27.99
C GLY A 122 -40.05 22.15 -27.55
N TRP A 123 -40.69 21.43 -28.46
CA TRP A 123 -41.09 20.03 -28.30
C TRP A 123 -40.17 19.13 -29.11
N ILE A 124 -39.64 18.09 -28.47
CA ILE A 124 -38.90 17.05 -29.14
C ILE A 124 -39.88 16.19 -29.92
N GLU A 125 -39.74 16.06 -31.24
CA GLU A 125 -40.64 15.22 -32.05
C GLU A 125 -40.06 13.82 -32.27
N GLN A 126 -38.83 13.74 -32.77
CA GLN A 126 -38.16 12.46 -33.04
C GLN A 126 -36.80 12.41 -32.34
N VAL A 127 -36.40 11.23 -31.90
CA VAL A 127 -35.10 10.98 -31.28
C VAL A 127 -34.37 9.90 -32.07
N PHE A 128 -33.27 10.27 -32.72
CA PHE A 128 -32.46 9.35 -33.54
C PHE A 128 -31.45 8.59 -32.67
N VAL A 129 -30.91 9.23 -31.63
CA VAL A 129 -29.97 8.63 -30.68
C VAL A 129 -30.72 8.32 -29.39
N ASN A 130 -31.14 7.06 -29.24
CA ASN A 130 -32.12 6.64 -28.25
C ASN A 130 -31.54 5.80 -27.10
N ALA A 131 -30.25 5.49 -27.10
CA ALA A 131 -29.62 4.64 -26.09
C ALA A 131 -28.38 5.29 -25.42
N ILE A 132 -28.24 5.08 -24.11
CA ILE A 132 -26.99 5.36 -23.38
C ILE A 132 -25.95 4.33 -23.80
N GLY A 133 -24.70 4.75 -23.99
CA GLY A 133 -23.61 3.92 -24.51
C GLY A 133 -23.52 3.91 -26.04
N GLN A 134 -24.49 4.49 -26.75
CA GLN A 134 -24.42 4.63 -28.20
C GLN A 134 -23.29 5.58 -28.62
N SER A 135 -22.52 5.21 -29.64
CA SER A 135 -21.52 6.10 -30.24
C SER A 135 -22.17 7.06 -31.23
N VAL A 136 -21.74 8.31 -31.19
CA VAL A 136 -22.18 9.39 -32.08
C VAL A 136 -20.99 10.08 -32.73
N ARG A 137 -21.16 10.57 -33.95
CA ARG A 137 -20.18 11.39 -34.66
C ARG A 137 -20.57 12.86 -34.61
N ALA A 138 -19.60 13.77 -34.61
CA ALA A 138 -19.83 15.19 -34.79
C ALA A 138 -20.65 15.43 -36.07
N GLY A 139 -21.68 16.28 -35.98
CA GLY A 139 -22.62 16.54 -37.07
C GLY A 139 -23.69 15.47 -37.28
N GLN A 140 -23.73 14.39 -36.49
CA GLN A 140 -24.80 13.40 -36.57
C GLN A 140 -26.10 13.95 -35.96
N PRO A 141 -27.28 13.75 -36.59
CA PRO A 141 -28.54 14.18 -36.02
C PRO A 141 -28.85 13.37 -34.75
N LEU A 142 -29.16 14.06 -33.66
CA LEU A 142 -29.50 13.46 -32.36
C LEU A 142 -31.01 13.34 -32.19
N LEU A 143 -31.73 14.42 -32.49
CA LEU A 143 -33.19 14.54 -32.38
C LEU A 143 -33.70 15.63 -33.32
N THR A 144 -35.03 15.74 -33.42
CA THR A 144 -35.71 16.86 -34.06
C THR A 144 -36.51 17.67 -33.05
N LEU A 145 -36.51 18.99 -33.22
CA LEU A 145 -37.16 19.96 -32.34
C LEU A 145 -38.15 20.81 -33.13
N TYR A 146 -39.39 20.89 -32.63
CA TYR A 146 -40.36 21.90 -33.03
C TYR A 146 -40.30 23.07 -32.04
N SER A 147 -40.03 24.28 -32.53
CA SER A 147 -40.01 25.50 -31.73
C SER A 147 -40.78 26.61 -32.45
N PRO A 148 -41.84 27.16 -31.83
CA PRO A 148 -42.60 28.26 -32.41
C PRO A 148 -41.75 29.51 -32.68
N ASP A 149 -40.86 29.86 -31.76
CA ASP A 149 -39.98 31.02 -31.88
C ASP A 149 -38.98 30.84 -33.03
N LEU A 150 -38.45 29.61 -33.18
CA LEU A 150 -37.57 29.22 -34.28
C LEU A 150 -38.29 29.30 -35.63
N LEU A 151 -39.55 28.86 -35.68
CA LEU A 151 -40.37 28.94 -36.89
C LEU A 151 -40.64 30.40 -37.28
N ALA A 152 -41.06 31.23 -36.32
CA ALA A 152 -41.32 32.65 -36.55
C ALA A 152 -40.07 33.39 -37.05
N THR A 153 -38.90 33.11 -36.48
CA THR A 153 -37.65 33.75 -36.90
C THR A 153 -37.17 33.28 -38.27
N GLN A 154 -37.45 32.02 -38.64
CA GLN A 154 -37.21 31.56 -40.02
C GLN A 154 -38.08 32.33 -41.02
N ASP A 155 -39.36 32.55 -40.71
CA ASP A 155 -40.26 33.33 -41.56
C ASP A 155 -39.82 34.80 -41.66
N GLU A 156 -39.39 35.42 -40.55
CA GLU A 156 -38.79 36.76 -40.55
C GLU A 156 -37.54 36.84 -41.43
N TYR A 157 -36.64 35.86 -41.32
CA TYR A 157 -35.45 35.77 -42.15
C TYR A 157 -35.79 35.67 -43.64
N LEU A 158 -36.73 34.79 -44.00
CA LEU A 158 -37.17 34.61 -45.38
C LEU A 158 -37.88 35.86 -45.93
N LEU A 159 -38.64 36.57 -45.10
CA LEU A 159 -39.25 37.85 -45.48
C LEU A 159 -38.16 38.91 -45.75
N ALA A 160 -37.14 39.00 -44.90
CA ALA A 160 -36.01 39.91 -45.09
C ALA A 160 -35.24 39.60 -46.39
N VAL A 161 -35.00 38.31 -46.68
CA VAL A 161 -34.33 37.88 -47.94
C VAL A 161 -35.15 38.29 -49.17
N LYS A 162 -36.47 38.11 -49.13
CA LYS A 162 -37.37 38.55 -50.21
C LYS A 162 -37.36 40.08 -50.38
N ALA A 163 -37.40 40.84 -49.28
CA ALA A 163 -37.33 42.30 -49.31
C ALA A 163 -35.99 42.80 -49.88
N GLN A 164 -34.88 42.15 -49.52
CA GLN A 164 -33.56 42.45 -50.09
C GLN A 164 -33.55 42.24 -51.60
N ALA A 165 -34.01 41.08 -52.08
CA ALA A 165 -34.06 40.77 -53.50
C ALA A 165 -34.93 41.77 -54.30
N GLN A 166 -36.04 42.24 -53.74
CA GLN A 166 -36.88 43.27 -54.37
C GLN A 166 -36.19 44.64 -54.46
N LEU A 167 -35.32 44.96 -53.50
CA LEU A 167 -34.62 46.23 -53.42
C LEU A 167 -33.25 46.24 -54.11
N GLU A 168 -32.74 45.11 -54.59
CA GLU A 168 -31.46 45.03 -55.29
C GLU A 168 -31.38 45.98 -56.51
N GLY A 169 -32.50 46.15 -57.22
CA GLY A 169 -32.64 47.08 -58.35
C GLY A 169 -32.94 48.53 -57.97
N SER A 170 -33.05 48.85 -56.67
CA SER A 170 -33.39 50.21 -56.21
C SER A 170 -32.22 51.18 -56.41
N PRO A 171 -32.46 52.39 -56.96
CA PRO A 171 -31.42 53.42 -57.08
C PRO A 171 -31.00 54.00 -55.71
N VAL A 172 -31.79 53.79 -54.66
CA VAL A 172 -31.52 54.32 -53.31
C VAL A 172 -30.54 53.39 -52.57
N ALA A 173 -29.30 53.85 -52.40
CA ALA A 173 -28.25 53.08 -51.72
C ALA A 173 -28.61 52.75 -50.26
N GLU A 174 -29.22 53.68 -49.54
CA GLU A 174 -29.63 53.50 -48.15
C GLU A 174 -30.67 52.38 -48.00
N ALA A 175 -31.65 52.30 -48.90
CA ALA A 175 -32.66 51.24 -48.90
C ALA A 175 -32.05 49.84 -49.10
N ARG A 176 -31.06 49.73 -50.00
CA ARG A 176 -30.30 48.47 -50.20
C ARG A 176 -29.51 48.08 -48.96
N GLN A 177 -28.86 49.04 -48.31
CA GLN A 177 -28.11 48.80 -47.08
C GLN A 177 -29.01 48.39 -45.92
N GLN A 178 -30.16 49.05 -45.74
CA GLN A 178 -31.14 48.69 -44.71
C GLN A 178 -31.68 47.27 -44.92
N ALA A 179 -32.02 46.90 -46.16
CA ALA A 179 -32.49 45.55 -46.47
C ALA A 179 -31.43 44.47 -46.20
N ALA A 180 -30.16 44.72 -46.58
CA ALA A 180 -29.05 43.83 -46.26
C ALA A 180 -28.82 43.71 -44.74
N ALA A 181 -28.96 44.81 -43.99
CA ALA A 181 -28.85 44.82 -42.53
C ALA A 181 -29.93 43.95 -41.87
N LEU A 182 -31.18 43.99 -42.37
CA LEU A 182 -32.27 43.14 -41.88
C LEU A 182 -31.98 41.65 -42.08
N VAL A 183 -31.50 41.26 -43.27
CA VAL A 183 -31.10 39.88 -43.55
C VAL A 183 -29.97 39.43 -42.63
N SER A 184 -28.94 40.26 -42.47
CA SER A 184 -27.82 39.94 -41.58
C SER A 184 -28.27 39.79 -40.11
N SER A 185 -29.19 40.63 -39.64
CA SER A 185 -29.70 40.61 -38.26
C SER A 185 -30.55 39.36 -38.00
N ALA A 186 -31.44 39.00 -38.93
CA ALA A 186 -32.25 37.80 -38.83
C ALA A 186 -31.41 36.52 -38.94
N ARG A 187 -30.42 36.49 -39.84
CA ARG A 187 -29.45 35.39 -39.96
C ARG A 187 -28.66 35.20 -38.67
N GLU A 188 -28.18 36.29 -38.08
CA GLU A 188 -27.42 36.23 -36.82
C GLU A 188 -28.29 35.71 -35.68
N ARG A 189 -29.57 36.09 -35.61
CA ARG A 189 -30.49 35.54 -34.61
C ARG A 189 -30.66 34.02 -34.75
N LEU A 190 -30.79 33.51 -35.97
CA LEU A 190 -30.84 32.06 -36.22
C LEU A 190 -29.54 31.35 -35.79
N ARG A 191 -28.37 31.96 -36.05
CA ARG A 191 -27.07 31.43 -35.59
C ARG A 191 -26.94 31.42 -34.07
N LEU A 192 -27.40 32.47 -33.39
CA LEU A 192 -27.41 32.55 -31.93
C LEU A 192 -28.30 31.47 -31.30
N TRP A 193 -29.24 30.91 -32.05
CA TRP A 193 -30.06 29.75 -31.70
C TRP A 193 -29.47 28.40 -32.13
N ASN A 194 -28.18 28.39 -32.49
CA ASN A 194 -27.40 27.22 -32.89
C ASN A 194 -27.85 26.56 -34.22
N LEU A 195 -28.51 27.28 -35.13
CA LEU A 195 -28.63 26.79 -36.51
C LEU A 195 -27.28 26.89 -37.20
N THR A 196 -26.88 25.84 -37.91
CA THR A 196 -25.67 25.88 -38.73
C THR A 196 -25.89 26.69 -40.00
N ASP A 197 -24.80 27.19 -40.60
CA ASP A 197 -24.88 27.92 -41.87
C ASP A 197 -25.46 27.06 -42.98
N GLU A 198 -25.23 25.74 -42.95
CA GLU A 198 -25.84 24.79 -43.87
C GLU A 198 -27.36 24.70 -43.68
N GLN A 199 -27.85 24.66 -42.45
CA GLN A 199 -29.29 24.66 -42.17
C GLN A 199 -29.95 25.96 -42.67
N ILE A 200 -29.34 27.11 -42.39
CA ILE A 200 -29.84 28.42 -42.84
C ILE A 200 -29.85 28.48 -44.37
N ALA A 201 -28.78 28.02 -45.03
CA ALA A 201 -28.70 27.99 -46.49
C ALA A 201 -29.77 27.07 -47.11
N VAL A 202 -30.10 25.95 -46.48
CA VAL A 202 -31.18 25.05 -46.94
C VAL A 202 -32.54 25.74 -46.83
N ILE A 203 -32.82 26.43 -45.73
CA ILE A 203 -34.06 27.19 -45.52
C ILE A 203 -34.19 28.29 -46.59
N GLU A 204 -33.12 29.04 -46.83
CA GLU A 204 -33.07 30.10 -47.84
C GLU A 204 -33.31 29.56 -49.26
N ARG A 205 -32.62 28.47 -49.65
CA ARG A 205 -32.79 27.84 -50.98
C ARG A 205 -34.20 27.29 -51.18
N ARG A 206 -34.85 26.75 -50.14
CA ARG A 206 -36.24 26.31 -50.22
C ARG A 206 -37.23 27.47 -50.24
N GLY A 207 -36.86 28.62 -49.71
CA GLY A 207 -37.74 29.78 -49.58
C GLY A 207 -38.93 29.57 -48.63
N LYS A 208 -38.88 28.54 -47.77
CA LYS A 208 -39.96 28.15 -46.85
C LYS A 208 -39.38 27.69 -45.52
N ALA A 209 -39.96 28.17 -44.41
CA ALA A 209 -39.55 27.77 -43.07
C ALA A 209 -39.85 26.29 -42.79
N GLU A 210 -38.97 25.66 -42.02
CA GLU A 210 -39.13 24.28 -41.58
C GLU A 210 -39.73 24.23 -40.17
N ARG A 211 -40.84 23.51 -40.05
CA ARG A 211 -41.52 23.32 -38.77
C ARG A 211 -40.61 22.65 -37.75
N VAL A 212 -39.89 21.61 -38.17
CA VAL A 212 -39.07 20.80 -37.27
C VAL A 212 -37.63 20.81 -37.78
N LEU A 213 -36.68 21.11 -36.89
CA LEU A 213 -35.27 21.18 -37.21
C LEU A 213 -34.47 20.11 -36.46
N ALA A 214 -33.46 19.55 -37.12
CA ALA A 214 -32.56 18.59 -36.50
C ALA A 214 -31.57 19.30 -35.57
N VAL A 215 -31.36 18.72 -34.39
CA VAL A 215 -30.30 19.09 -33.46
C VAL A 215 -29.15 18.11 -33.62
N TYR A 216 -27.97 18.61 -33.94
CA TYR A 216 -26.79 17.81 -34.27
C TYR A 216 -25.84 17.65 -33.08
N ALA A 217 -25.05 16.59 -33.10
CA ALA A 217 -23.99 16.37 -32.14
C ALA A 217 -22.84 17.38 -32.35
N PRO A 218 -22.47 18.20 -31.36
CA PRO A 218 -21.36 19.14 -31.47
C PRO A 218 -19.99 18.45 -31.49
N SER A 219 -19.89 17.22 -31.00
CA SER A 219 -18.65 16.44 -30.93
C SER A 219 -18.92 14.95 -31.12
N SER A 220 -17.88 14.22 -31.53
CA SER A 220 -17.92 12.75 -31.58
C SER A 220 -17.68 12.18 -30.19
N GLY A 221 -18.38 11.10 -29.83
CA GLY A 221 -18.22 10.47 -28.52
C GLY A 221 -19.23 9.38 -28.24
N ILE A 222 -19.35 9.00 -26.98
CA ILE A 222 -20.32 8.03 -26.46
C ILE A 222 -21.32 8.76 -25.57
N VAL A 223 -22.60 8.41 -25.72
CA VAL A 223 -23.68 8.97 -24.90
C VAL A 223 -23.58 8.46 -23.46
N LEU A 224 -23.27 9.34 -22.51
CA LEU A 224 -23.24 9.04 -21.08
C LEU A 224 -24.61 9.23 -20.42
N LYS A 225 -25.31 10.30 -20.80
CA LYS A 225 -26.64 10.61 -20.31
C LYS A 225 -27.54 11.05 -21.46
N ARG A 226 -28.82 10.72 -21.34
CA ARG A 226 -29.87 11.12 -22.28
C ARG A 226 -31.12 11.51 -21.50
N GLN A 227 -31.57 12.75 -21.68
CA GLN A 227 -32.84 13.27 -21.17
C GLN A 227 -33.84 13.58 -22.30
N ALA A 228 -33.38 13.59 -23.56
CA ALA A 228 -34.24 13.79 -24.72
C ALA A 228 -35.21 12.62 -24.94
N LEU A 229 -36.51 12.84 -24.71
CA LEU A 229 -37.57 11.88 -25.01
C LEU A 229 -38.53 12.47 -26.04
N PRO A 230 -39.06 11.67 -26.98
CA PRO A 230 -40.11 12.13 -27.89
C PRO A 230 -41.33 12.64 -27.13
N GLY A 231 -41.89 13.76 -27.58
CA GLY A 231 -43.05 14.43 -26.97
C GLY A 231 -42.71 15.41 -25.83
N ASN A 232 -41.49 15.37 -25.28
CA ASN A 232 -41.12 16.25 -24.18
C ASN A 232 -40.98 17.70 -24.64
N TYR A 233 -41.54 18.61 -23.85
CA TYR A 233 -41.21 20.02 -23.89
C TYR A 233 -39.89 20.28 -23.16
N VAL A 234 -39.06 21.13 -23.73
CA VAL A 234 -37.71 21.42 -23.23
C VAL A 234 -37.44 22.91 -23.27
N GLU A 235 -36.79 23.41 -22.22
CA GLU A 235 -36.45 24.82 -22.06
C GLU A 235 -34.96 25.06 -22.37
N PRO A 236 -34.57 26.30 -22.75
CA PRO A 236 -33.18 26.66 -22.92
C PRO A 236 -32.33 26.33 -21.69
N GLY A 237 -31.12 25.81 -21.91
CA GLY A 237 -30.23 25.37 -20.84
C GLY A 237 -30.46 23.92 -20.36
N THR A 238 -31.58 23.29 -20.73
CA THR A 238 -31.81 21.86 -20.43
C THR A 238 -30.76 21.00 -21.13
N THR A 239 -30.07 20.13 -20.38
CA THR A 239 -29.05 19.22 -20.94
C THR A 239 -29.71 17.97 -21.49
N LEU A 240 -29.81 17.86 -22.81
CA LEU A 240 -30.46 16.75 -23.49
C LEU A 240 -29.57 15.51 -23.61
N TYR A 241 -28.29 15.72 -23.87
CA TYR A 241 -27.28 14.68 -23.93
C TYR A 241 -26.00 15.11 -23.21
N GLU A 242 -25.32 14.13 -22.63
CA GLU A 242 -23.93 14.26 -22.19
C GLU A 242 -23.11 13.26 -23.00
N LEU A 243 -22.15 13.76 -23.78
CA LEU A 243 -21.29 13.00 -24.66
C LEU A 243 -19.87 12.98 -24.10
N ALA A 244 -19.17 11.86 -24.24
CA ALA A 244 -17.77 11.73 -23.85
C ALA A 244 -16.93 11.12 -24.97
N ASP A 245 -15.85 11.80 -25.35
CA ASP A 245 -14.79 11.19 -26.16
C ASP A 245 -13.86 10.36 -25.27
N LEU A 246 -13.97 9.03 -25.39
CA LEU A 246 -13.18 8.05 -24.64
C LEU A 246 -11.87 7.64 -25.33
N SER A 247 -11.46 8.32 -26.41
CA SER A 247 -10.17 8.06 -27.10
C SER A 247 -8.95 8.29 -26.21
N THR A 248 -9.12 9.06 -25.14
CA THR A 248 -8.15 9.25 -24.06
C THR A 248 -8.92 9.18 -22.75
N VAL A 249 -8.37 8.49 -21.77
CA VAL A 249 -8.98 8.38 -20.44
C VAL A 249 -7.98 8.88 -19.40
N TRP A 250 -8.53 9.31 -18.28
CA TRP A 250 -7.74 9.61 -17.10
C TRP A 250 -7.69 8.39 -16.21
N ILE A 251 -6.56 8.19 -15.53
CA ILE A 251 -6.44 7.23 -14.44
C ILE A 251 -5.93 8.01 -13.25
N ASN A 252 -6.74 8.08 -12.20
CA ASN A 252 -6.39 8.73 -10.96
C ASN A 252 -5.84 7.68 -10.00
N GLY A 253 -4.55 7.81 -9.66
CA GLY A 253 -3.90 6.99 -8.65
C GLY A 253 -3.72 7.78 -7.36
N ASP A 254 -4.01 7.15 -6.24
CA ASP A 254 -3.76 7.72 -4.91
C ASP A 254 -2.37 7.28 -4.45
N ILE A 255 -1.46 8.25 -4.28
CA ILE A 255 -0.05 8.01 -3.95
C ILE A 255 0.25 8.51 -2.55
N TYR A 256 0.97 7.72 -1.73
CA TYR A 256 1.29 8.11 -0.36
C TYR A 256 2.17 9.36 -0.28
N GLU A 257 1.96 10.17 0.75
CA GLU A 257 2.70 11.41 1.01
C GLU A 257 4.23 11.22 0.94
N SER A 258 4.73 10.09 1.47
CA SER A 258 6.17 9.74 1.48
C SER A 258 6.75 9.47 0.08
N GLU A 259 5.93 9.11 -0.90
CA GLU A 259 6.35 8.76 -2.25
C GLU A 259 6.26 9.93 -3.23
N ILE A 260 5.50 10.98 -2.89
CA ILE A 260 5.29 12.16 -3.74
C ILE A 260 6.58 12.84 -4.21
N PRO A 261 7.66 12.98 -3.41
CA PRO A 261 8.91 13.56 -3.89
C PRO A 261 9.55 12.81 -5.08
N SER A 262 9.18 11.54 -5.29
CA SER A 262 9.66 10.71 -6.40
C SER A 262 8.80 10.82 -7.66
N VAL A 263 7.60 11.39 -7.56
CA VAL A 263 6.64 11.50 -8.67
C VAL A 263 6.78 12.86 -9.35
N LYS A 264 6.95 12.85 -10.68
CA LYS A 264 7.15 14.07 -11.49
C LYS A 264 6.15 14.15 -12.63
N LEU A 265 5.84 15.37 -13.06
CA LEU A 265 5.05 15.60 -14.28
C LEU A 265 5.76 14.97 -15.50
N ASN A 266 4.97 14.49 -16.46
CA ASN A 266 5.40 13.77 -17.66
C ASN A 266 6.14 12.44 -17.42
N GLN A 267 6.20 11.96 -16.18
CA GLN A 267 6.78 10.66 -15.87
C GLN A 267 5.97 9.52 -16.52
N PRO A 268 6.64 8.49 -17.09
CA PRO A 268 5.96 7.35 -17.67
C PRO A 268 5.19 6.55 -16.62
N ALA A 269 3.94 6.21 -16.94
CA ALA A 269 3.07 5.39 -16.13
C ALA A 269 2.69 4.12 -16.90
N LYS A 270 2.66 3.00 -16.19
CA LYS A 270 2.12 1.73 -16.70
C LYS A 270 0.91 1.36 -15.85
N VAL A 271 -0.11 0.81 -16.48
CA VAL A 271 -1.26 0.26 -15.76
C VAL A 271 -1.58 -1.13 -16.30
N THR A 272 -1.94 -2.01 -15.38
CA THR A 272 -2.42 -3.38 -15.67
C THR A 272 -3.78 -3.58 -15.02
N PHE A 273 -4.67 -4.26 -15.71
CA PHE A 273 -6.03 -4.55 -15.23
C PHE A 273 -6.23 -6.06 -15.12
N GLU A 274 -6.99 -6.50 -14.14
CA GLU A 274 -7.34 -7.93 -14.00
C GLU A 274 -8.13 -8.45 -15.21
N ALA A 275 -8.95 -7.59 -15.82
CA ALA A 275 -9.69 -7.92 -17.04
C ALA A 275 -8.78 -8.18 -18.27
N TYR A 276 -7.52 -7.69 -18.23
CA TYR A 276 -6.55 -7.77 -19.32
C TYR A 276 -5.16 -8.11 -18.77
N PRO A 277 -4.94 -9.31 -18.21
CA PRO A 277 -3.72 -9.64 -17.44
C PRO A 277 -2.45 -9.70 -18.31
N SER A 278 -2.59 -9.93 -19.61
CA SER A 278 -1.48 -9.96 -20.58
C SER A 278 -1.20 -8.60 -21.24
N GLU A 279 -2.01 -7.58 -20.97
CA GLU A 279 -1.87 -6.26 -21.59
C GLU A 279 -1.40 -5.23 -20.57
N THR A 280 -0.36 -4.47 -20.94
CA THR A 280 0.09 -3.31 -20.18
C THR A 280 -0.21 -2.05 -20.96
N PHE A 281 -1.03 -1.18 -20.39
CA PHE A 281 -1.32 0.11 -20.99
C PHE A 281 -0.28 1.12 -20.52
N ARG A 282 0.15 1.99 -21.42
CA ARG A 282 1.19 2.98 -21.18
C ARG A 282 0.60 4.38 -21.29
N GLY A 283 0.96 5.21 -20.34
CA GLY A 283 0.51 6.58 -20.22
C GLY A 283 1.58 7.43 -19.54
N LYS A 284 1.17 8.61 -19.08
CA LYS A 284 2.07 9.53 -18.39
C LYS A 284 1.37 10.30 -17.30
N VAL A 285 2.13 10.73 -16.29
CA VAL A 285 1.64 11.66 -15.27
C VAL A 285 1.34 13.00 -15.93
N ALA A 286 0.07 13.38 -15.92
CA ALA A 286 -0.42 14.62 -16.52
C ALA A 286 -0.60 15.73 -15.48
N TYR A 287 -0.97 15.36 -14.25
CA TYR A 287 -1.21 16.33 -13.19
C TYR A 287 -1.04 15.72 -11.80
N ILE A 288 -0.47 16.48 -10.88
CA ILE A 288 -0.33 16.13 -9.47
C ILE A 288 -1.18 17.13 -8.69
N TYR A 289 -2.20 16.68 -7.98
CA TYR A 289 -3.08 17.59 -7.25
C TYR A 289 -2.34 18.23 -6.07
N PRO A 290 -2.57 19.53 -5.78
CA PRO A 290 -1.82 20.24 -4.73
C PRO A 290 -2.36 19.98 -3.31
N TYR A 291 -3.32 19.06 -3.16
CA TYR A 291 -3.99 18.78 -1.89
C TYR A 291 -3.77 17.34 -1.47
N LEU A 292 -3.56 17.13 -0.17
CA LEU A 292 -3.46 15.83 0.48
C LEU A 292 -4.84 15.40 0.97
N ASN A 293 -5.23 14.16 0.72
CA ASN A 293 -6.37 13.54 1.39
C ASN A 293 -5.96 13.13 2.81
N GLU A 294 -6.47 13.82 3.82
CA GLU A 294 -6.09 13.60 5.22
C GLU A 294 -6.49 12.21 5.75
N ALA A 295 -7.59 11.63 5.25
CA ALA A 295 -8.10 10.35 5.71
C ALA A 295 -7.20 9.19 5.27
N THR A 296 -6.66 9.26 4.05
CA THR A 296 -5.81 8.20 3.48
C THR A 296 -4.32 8.56 3.45
N ARG A 297 -3.96 9.82 3.79
CA ARG A 297 -2.60 10.37 3.67
C ARG A 297 -2.01 10.17 2.28
N THR A 298 -2.84 10.39 1.26
CA THR A 298 -2.46 10.23 -0.15
C THR A 298 -2.70 11.52 -0.93
N VAL A 299 -1.88 11.76 -1.94
CA VAL A 299 -2.09 12.81 -2.94
C VAL A 299 -2.56 12.14 -4.22
N ARG A 300 -3.62 12.70 -4.81
CA ARG A 300 -4.14 12.22 -6.08
C ARG A 300 -3.22 12.63 -7.22
N VAL A 301 -2.84 11.65 -8.04
CA VAL A 301 -2.06 11.87 -9.25
C VAL A 301 -2.86 11.39 -10.45
N ARG A 302 -3.12 12.31 -11.38
CA ARG A 302 -3.84 12.06 -12.61
C ARG A 302 -2.87 11.73 -13.73
N MET A 303 -3.12 10.60 -14.35
CA MET A 303 -2.35 10.11 -15.48
C MET A 303 -3.24 10.02 -16.72
N GLU A 304 -2.67 10.33 -17.88
CA GLU A 304 -3.37 10.27 -19.17
C GLU A 304 -2.96 9.02 -19.94
N PHE A 305 -3.95 8.28 -20.44
CA PHE A 305 -3.76 7.06 -21.21
C PHE A 305 -4.54 7.10 -22.53
N PRO A 306 -3.88 6.82 -23.67
CA PRO A 306 -4.56 6.65 -24.94
C PRO A 306 -5.43 5.39 -24.91
N ASN A 307 -6.61 5.45 -25.52
CA ASN A 307 -7.60 4.38 -25.51
C ASN A 307 -8.25 4.18 -26.90
N PRO A 308 -7.45 3.92 -27.95
CA PRO A 308 -7.95 3.86 -29.34
C PRO A 308 -8.96 2.72 -29.58
N HIS A 309 -8.91 1.66 -28.76
CA HIS A 309 -9.79 0.49 -28.87
C HIS A 309 -10.89 0.46 -27.80
N LEU A 310 -11.06 1.54 -27.02
CA LEU A 310 -12.09 1.65 -25.97
C LEU A 310 -12.05 0.49 -24.96
N LYS A 311 -10.87 -0.09 -24.73
CA LYS A 311 -10.67 -1.17 -23.76
C LYS A 311 -10.73 -0.62 -22.34
N LEU A 312 -10.14 0.56 -22.11
CA LEU A 312 -10.15 1.25 -20.83
C LEU A 312 -11.52 1.89 -20.63
N LYS A 313 -12.33 1.29 -19.74
CA LYS A 313 -13.68 1.78 -19.44
C LYS A 313 -13.66 2.56 -18.12
N PRO A 314 -14.26 3.76 -18.06
CA PRO A 314 -14.43 4.49 -16.82
C PRO A 314 -15.09 3.63 -15.73
N GLY A 315 -14.58 3.74 -14.50
CA GLY A 315 -14.94 2.91 -13.35
C GLY A 315 -14.09 1.65 -13.16
N MET A 316 -13.21 1.29 -14.10
CA MET A 316 -12.27 0.18 -13.91
C MET A 316 -11.19 0.51 -12.86
N TYR A 317 -10.84 -0.46 -12.03
CA TYR A 317 -9.69 -0.41 -11.14
C TYR A 317 -8.49 -1.11 -11.78
N GLY A 318 -7.31 -0.50 -11.71
CA GLY A 318 -6.07 -1.04 -12.24
C GLY A 318 -4.90 -0.81 -11.30
N ASN A 319 -3.89 -1.66 -11.42
CA ASN A 319 -2.62 -1.50 -10.72
C ASN A 319 -1.73 -0.57 -11.55
N VAL A 320 -1.44 0.59 -10.99
CA VAL A 320 -0.56 1.60 -11.59
C VAL A 320 0.86 1.40 -11.06
N VAL A 321 1.81 1.44 -11.98
CA VAL A 321 3.25 1.44 -11.69
C VAL A 321 3.87 2.66 -12.36
N LEU A 322 4.45 3.54 -11.55
CA LEU A 322 5.23 4.69 -11.98
C LEU A 322 6.71 4.33 -11.88
N GLY A 323 7.41 4.37 -13.01
CA GLY A 323 8.85 4.13 -13.02
C GLY A 323 9.60 5.40 -12.60
N VAL A 324 10.33 5.33 -11.50
CA VAL A 324 11.20 6.39 -10.99
C VAL A 324 12.64 6.04 -11.36
N ASP A 325 13.24 6.85 -12.24
CA ASP A 325 14.68 6.75 -12.51
C ASP A 325 15.45 7.49 -11.40
N ALA A 326 16.07 6.74 -10.50
CA ALA A 326 16.93 7.30 -9.45
C ALA A 326 18.40 7.49 -9.91
N GLY A 327 18.68 7.23 -11.20
CA GLY A 327 20.00 7.31 -11.81
C GLY A 327 20.93 6.17 -11.39
N ARG A 328 22.20 6.27 -11.79
CA ARG A 328 23.24 5.33 -11.33
C ARG A 328 23.64 5.65 -9.90
N ARG A 329 23.48 4.68 -9.01
CA ARG A 329 23.81 4.77 -7.58
C ARG A 329 24.73 3.62 -7.18
N LEU A 330 25.49 3.82 -6.11
CA LEU A 330 26.26 2.72 -5.52
C LEU A 330 25.25 1.76 -4.89
N VAL A 331 25.24 0.51 -5.34
CA VAL A 331 24.25 -0.47 -4.89
C VAL A 331 24.88 -1.76 -4.41
N VAL A 332 24.12 -2.44 -3.56
CA VAL A 332 24.33 -3.83 -3.18
C VAL A 332 23.10 -4.66 -3.51
N PRO A 333 23.24 -5.96 -3.83
CA PRO A 333 22.09 -6.85 -3.94
C PRO A 333 21.29 -6.83 -2.64
N LYS A 334 19.97 -6.83 -2.73
CA LYS A 334 19.08 -6.75 -1.58
C LYS A 334 19.35 -7.88 -0.57
N GLU A 335 19.73 -9.05 -1.06
CA GLU A 335 20.02 -10.23 -0.24
C GLU A 335 21.28 -10.06 0.62
N ALA A 336 22.19 -9.14 0.25
CA ALA A 336 23.41 -8.86 1.00
C ALA A 336 23.19 -8.00 2.25
N VAL A 337 22.01 -7.38 2.35
CA VAL A 337 21.70 -6.43 3.41
C VAL A 337 21.05 -7.14 4.58
N LEU A 338 21.64 -6.98 5.77
CA LEU A 338 20.99 -7.31 7.04
C LEU A 338 20.47 -6.03 7.68
N ASP A 339 19.14 -5.90 7.66
CA ASP A 339 18.44 -4.77 8.25
C ASP A 339 17.47 -5.28 9.33
N SER A 340 17.86 -5.10 10.59
CA SER A 340 17.03 -5.43 11.75
C SER A 340 16.20 -4.24 12.25
N GLY A 341 16.18 -3.12 11.52
CA GLY A 341 15.64 -1.84 11.96
C GLY A 341 16.56 -1.10 12.94
N LEU A 342 17.20 -1.82 13.87
CA LEU A 342 18.17 -1.28 14.83
C LEU A 342 19.60 -1.21 14.28
N ARG A 343 19.94 -2.12 13.36
CA ARG A 343 21.27 -2.19 12.72
C ARG A 343 21.10 -2.48 11.24
N GLN A 344 21.82 -1.72 10.42
CA GLN A 344 21.98 -1.92 8.99
C GLN A 344 23.44 -2.26 8.71
N LEU A 345 23.69 -3.49 8.24
CA LEU A 345 25.04 -3.96 7.98
C LEU A 345 25.09 -4.91 6.78
N VAL A 346 26.28 -5.06 6.23
CA VAL A 346 26.62 -6.07 5.22
C VAL A 346 27.85 -6.83 5.69
N PHE A 347 28.05 -8.06 5.21
CA PHE A 347 29.30 -8.78 5.44
C PHE A 347 30.25 -8.53 4.26
N LEU A 348 31.39 -7.91 4.55
CA LEU A 348 32.49 -7.77 3.60
C LEU A 348 33.26 -9.10 3.51
N ASP A 349 33.45 -9.58 2.30
CA ASP A 349 34.32 -10.71 1.97
C ASP A 349 35.72 -10.18 1.69
N LEU A 350 36.60 -10.30 2.69
CA LEU A 350 37.99 -9.86 2.61
C LEU A 350 38.90 -10.88 1.89
N GLY A 351 38.31 -11.95 1.35
CA GLY A 351 39.05 -13.06 0.78
C GLY A 351 39.58 -14.03 1.84
N GLN A 352 40.18 -15.12 1.39
CA GLN A 352 40.76 -16.18 2.23
C GLN A 352 39.80 -16.79 3.28
N GLY A 353 38.49 -16.59 3.11
CA GLY A 353 37.47 -17.09 4.03
C GLY A 353 37.20 -16.20 5.23
N VAL A 354 37.65 -14.95 5.18
CA VAL A 354 37.40 -13.97 6.23
C VAL A 354 36.24 -13.06 5.86
N TYR A 355 35.24 -13.01 6.73
CA TYR A 355 34.05 -12.18 6.58
C TYR A 355 33.94 -11.20 7.74
N GLN A 356 33.74 -9.93 7.44
CA GLN A 356 33.66 -8.89 8.45
C GLN A 356 32.30 -8.18 8.39
N PRO A 357 31.55 -8.10 9.50
CA PRO A 357 30.36 -7.27 9.56
C PRO A 357 30.76 -5.81 9.44
N TYR A 358 30.11 -5.08 8.54
CA TYR A 358 30.39 -3.68 8.29
C TYR A 358 29.09 -2.86 8.26
N PRO A 359 28.96 -1.83 9.12
CA PRO A 359 27.76 -1.01 9.16
C PRO A 359 27.63 -0.19 7.86
N VAL A 360 26.42 -0.10 7.35
CA VAL A 360 26.10 0.69 6.15
C VAL A 360 24.90 1.58 6.40
N LYS A 361 24.87 2.73 5.73
CA LYS A 361 23.69 3.60 5.68
C LYS A 361 23.01 3.39 4.35
N LEU A 362 21.78 2.89 4.39
CA LEU A 362 21.03 2.54 3.19
C LEU A 362 20.16 3.70 2.71
N GLY A 363 19.96 3.77 1.41
CA GLY A 363 19.10 4.73 0.73
C GLY A 363 17.87 4.07 0.09
N ARG A 364 17.57 4.47 -1.14
CA ARG A 364 16.44 3.94 -1.90
C ARG A 364 16.57 2.44 -2.17
N ARG A 365 15.44 1.77 -2.31
CA ARG A 365 15.35 0.33 -2.60
C ARG A 365 14.65 0.10 -3.94
N SER A 366 15.15 -0.87 -4.70
CA SER A 366 14.51 -1.42 -5.89
C SER A 366 14.12 -2.88 -5.66
N GLN A 367 13.65 -3.58 -6.69
CA GLN A 367 13.34 -5.01 -6.56
C GLN A 367 14.59 -5.87 -6.30
N GLU A 368 15.72 -5.56 -6.95
CA GLU A 368 16.94 -6.38 -6.89
C GLU A 368 18.05 -5.74 -6.05
N TYR A 369 18.11 -4.40 -6.00
CA TYR A 369 19.22 -3.65 -5.44
C TYR A 369 18.80 -2.64 -4.37
N VAL A 370 19.70 -2.35 -3.44
CA VAL A 370 19.57 -1.31 -2.41
C VAL A 370 20.69 -0.29 -2.57
N GLU A 371 20.36 1.00 -2.58
CA GLU A 371 21.32 2.11 -2.60
C GLU A 371 22.10 2.14 -1.27
N VAL A 372 23.42 2.30 -1.37
CA VAL A 372 24.29 2.57 -0.23
C VAL A 372 24.69 4.04 -0.26
N LEU A 373 24.38 4.76 0.82
CA LEU A 373 24.75 6.16 1.00
C LEU A 373 26.14 6.28 1.64
N GLU A 374 26.44 5.44 2.63
CA GLU A 374 27.70 5.42 3.38
C GLU A 374 28.05 3.98 3.79
N GLY A 375 29.36 3.68 3.91
CA GLY A 375 29.87 2.43 4.46
C GLY A 375 30.83 1.71 3.51
N VAL A 376 30.31 1.13 2.43
CA VAL A 376 31.09 0.37 1.44
C VAL A 376 31.44 1.20 0.20
N LYS A 377 32.41 0.72 -0.58
CA LYS A 377 32.91 1.37 -1.81
C LYS A 377 32.71 0.45 -3.01
N GLU A 378 32.77 1.03 -4.21
CA GLU A 378 32.75 0.25 -5.45
C GLU A 378 33.92 -0.76 -5.47
N GLY A 379 33.62 -1.99 -5.89
CA GLY A 379 34.58 -3.09 -5.97
C GLY A 379 34.70 -3.92 -4.68
N ASP A 380 34.20 -3.44 -3.54
CA ASP A 380 34.11 -4.25 -2.32
C ASP A 380 33.25 -5.49 -2.60
N ARG A 381 33.58 -6.63 -1.99
CA ARG A 381 32.78 -7.85 -2.12
C ARG A 381 31.88 -8.00 -0.91
N VAL A 382 30.58 -8.10 -1.14
CA VAL A 382 29.57 -8.30 -0.09
C VAL A 382 28.93 -9.68 -0.22
N VAL A 383 28.70 -10.34 0.91
CA VAL A 383 28.09 -11.67 0.95
C VAL A 383 26.59 -11.58 0.65
N THR A 384 26.09 -12.39 -0.29
CA THR A 384 24.69 -12.43 -0.75
C THR A 384 23.93 -13.67 -0.28
N SER A 385 24.61 -14.68 0.28
CA SER A 385 23.99 -15.89 0.83
C SER A 385 24.65 -16.34 2.14
N ALA A 386 23.94 -17.11 2.95
CA ALA A 386 24.38 -17.54 4.29
C ALA A 386 24.64 -16.38 5.29
N ASN A 387 24.11 -15.18 5.02
CA ASN A 387 24.25 -13.99 5.86
C ASN A 387 23.80 -14.22 7.32
N PHE A 388 22.76 -15.02 7.54
CA PHE A 388 22.29 -15.36 8.88
C PHE A 388 23.28 -16.25 9.67
N LEU A 389 23.91 -17.22 9.00
CA LEU A 389 24.90 -18.10 9.62
C LEU A 389 26.17 -17.31 9.97
N LEU A 390 26.58 -16.39 9.10
CA LEU A 390 27.68 -15.46 9.36
C LEU A 390 27.38 -14.51 10.52
N ASP A 391 26.16 -14.00 10.62
CA ASP A 391 25.72 -13.16 11.75
C ASP A 391 25.70 -13.92 13.07
N ALA A 392 25.22 -15.16 13.07
CA ALA A 392 25.24 -16.02 14.25
C ALA A 392 26.68 -16.30 14.72
N GLU A 393 27.57 -16.68 13.80
CA GLU A 393 28.97 -16.95 14.11
C GLU A 393 29.71 -15.68 14.55
N SER A 394 29.42 -14.53 13.92
CA SER A 394 30.00 -13.23 14.28
C SER A 394 29.60 -12.80 15.68
N LYS A 395 28.34 -13.02 16.08
CA LYS A 395 27.85 -12.78 17.44
C LYS A 395 28.52 -13.71 18.46
N LEU A 396 28.67 -15.00 18.12
CA LEU A 396 29.37 -15.97 18.97
C LEU A 396 30.85 -15.62 19.14
N ALA A 397 31.54 -15.28 18.05
CA ALA A 397 32.94 -14.86 18.06
C ALA A 397 33.14 -13.55 18.84
N SER A 398 32.20 -12.61 18.72
CA SER A 398 32.22 -11.35 19.48
C SER A 398 31.98 -11.57 20.98
N ALA A 399 31.12 -12.52 21.36
CA ALA A 399 30.90 -12.90 22.75
C ALA A 399 32.14 -13.61 23.34
N GLY A 400 32.72 -14.57 22.60
CA GLY A 400 33.94 -15.28 23.01
C GLY A 400 35.17 -14.39 23.11
N GLY A 401 35.32 -13.39 22.22
CA GLY A 401 36.38 -12.39 22.27
C GLY A 401 36.29 -11.47 23.49
N MET A 402 35.08 -11.18 23.96
CA MET A 402 34.86 -10.41 25.19
C MET A 402 35.21 -11.22 26.45
N GLN A 403 34.92 -12.53 26.46
CA GLN A 403 35.41 -13.46 27.49
C GLN A 403 36.95 -13.60 27.50
N ALA A 404 37.59 -13.64 26.33
CA ALA A 404 39.05 -13.74 26.22
C ALA A 404 39.77 -12.45 26.66
N MET A 405 39.17 -11.28 26.41
CA MET A 405 39.68 -9.99 26.87
C MET A 405 39.55 -9.84 28.39
N MET A 406 38.48 -10.39 28.99
CA MET A 406 38.32 -10.47 30.45
C MET A 406 39.33 -11.41 31.11
N GLY A 407 39.78 -12.46 30.40
CA GLY A 407 40.77 -13.42 30.90
C GLY A 407 42.24 -12.97 30.82
N GLN A 408 42.55 -11.95 30.01
CA GLN A 408 43.92 -11.42 29.84
C GLN A 408 44.28 -10.29 30.82
N ILE A 409 43.31 -9.72 31.54
CA ILE A 409 43.59 -8.78 32.63
C ILE A 409 43.65 -9.61 33.93
N GLY A 410 44.81 -10.22 34.17
CA GLY A 410 45.07 -10.93 35.43
C GLY A 410 45.15 -9.97 36.61
N MET A 411 44.24 -10.12 37.57
CA MET A 411 44.36 -9.60 38.93
C MET A 411 43.75 -10.63 39.89
N ALA A 412 44.61 -11.54 40.37
CA ALA A 412 44.43 -12.17 41.67
C ALA A 412 44.81 -11.12 42.74
N ASP A 413 44.14 -11.18 43.89
CA ASP A 413 44.30 -10.32 45.09
C ASP A 413 43.53 -8.99 45.10
N TRP A 414 42.25 -9.06 45.49
CA TRP A 414 41.63 -8.04 46.35
C TRP A 414 40.63 -8.67 47.32
N GLN A 415 40.84 -8.44 48.62
CA GLN A 415 40.03 -8.96 49.72
C GLN A 415 38.61 -8.38 49.71
N MET A 416 37.63 -9.27 49.94
CA MET A 416 36.25 -8.94 50.25
C MET A 416 36.16 -8.28 51.64
N ARG A 417 35.98 -6.95 51.67
CA ARG A 417 35.43 -6.22 52.83
C ARG A 417 34.49 -5.12 52.34
N GLY A 418 33.27 -5.16 52.84
CA GLY A 418 32.29 -4.08 52.69
C GLY A 418 31.14 -4.41 51.75
N ALA A 419 30.23 -5.27 52.19
CA ALA A 419 28.85 -5.25 51.70
C ALA A 419 28.19 -3.98 52.27
N HIS A 420 28.33 -2.88 51.54
CA HIS A 420 27.45 -1.72 51.65
C HIS A 420 26.71 -1.59 50.32
N GLU A 421 25.38 -1.58 50.40
CA GLU A 421 24.48 -1.21 49.32
C GLU A 421 24.89 0.15 48.75
N ALA A 422 25.60 0.15 47.62
CA ALA A 422 25.74 1.31 46.77
C ALA A 422 24.73 1.18 45.63
N LYS A 423 23.63 1.93 45.75
CA LYS A 423 22.74 2.23 44.63
C LYS A 423 23.56 2.83 43.49
N MET A 424 23.61 2.18 42.33
CA MET A 424 24.03 2.82 41.09
C MET A 424 22.82 3.51 40.45
N GLU A 425 22.65 4.80 40.76
CA GLU A 425 22.06 5.74 39.82
C GLU A 425 23.12 6.10 38.77
N GLY A 426 22.84 5.86 37.49
CA GLY A 426 23.79 6.25 36.45
C GLY A 426 23.65 5.61 35.07
N MET A 427 22.43 5.35 34.58
CA MET A 427 22.16 5.18 33.14
C MET A 427 20.76 5.75 32.84
N PRO A 428 20.61 6.76 31.96
CA PRO A 428 19.30 7.24 31.56
C PRO A 428 18.74 6.31 30.49
N GLY A 429 17.61 5.67 30.80
CA GLY A 429 16.73 5.09 29.78
C GLY A 429 16.58 3.57 29.77
N MET A 430 16.35 2.93 30.93
CA MET A 430 15.40 1.81 31.10
C MET A 430 15.43 1.35 32.57
N LYS A 431 14.86 2.16 33.47
CA LYS A 431 14.34 1.61 34.72
C LYS A 431 13.05 0.88 34.34
N SER A 432 13.01 -0.44 34.49
CA SER A 432 11.77 -1.20 34.37
C SER A 432 10.81 -0.71 35.46
N GLU A 433 9.83 0.11 35.09
CA GLU A 433 8.81 0.53 36.05
C GLU A 433 8.05 -0.71 36.53
N PRO A 434 7.89 -0.91 37.85
CA PRO A 434 7.00 -1.96 38.36
C PRO A 434 5.58 -1.69 37.86
N GLY A 435 4.87 -2.75 37.45
CA GLY A 435 3.48 -2.64 37.00
C GLY A 435 2.64 -1.88 38.03
N LYS A 436 1.82 -0.94 37.56
CA LYS A 436 0.96 -0.15 38.44
C LYS A 436 -0.28 -0.98 38.79
N PRO A 437 -0.79 -0.89 40.03
CA PRO A 437 -2.05 -1.54 40.38
C PRO A 437 -3.16 -1.07 39.44
N VAL A 438 -3.83 -2.01 38.77
CA VAL A 438 -4.92 -1.70 37.84
C VAL A 438 -6.25 -1.91 38.54
N SER A 439 -6.98 -0.82 38.76
CA SER A 439 -8.39 -0.84 39.15
C SER A 439 -9.07 0.42 38.62
N GLU A 440 -9.60 0.36 37.40
CA GLU A 440 -10.28 1.48 36.75
C GLU A 440 -11.77 1.18 36.58
N THR A 441 -12.63 2.12 37.01
CA THR A 441 -14.09 2.04 36.84
C THR A 441 -14.55 3.06 35.81
N ARG A 442 -15.36 2.62 34.84
CA ARG A 442 -16.04 3.46 33.85
C ARG A 442 -17.56 3.26 33.97
N GLN A 443 -18.31 4.35 33.87
CA GLN A 443 -19.78 4.32 33.83
C GLN A 443 -20.23 4.57 32.39
N VAL A 444 -20.86 3.58 31.76
CA VAL A 444 -21.19 3.62 30.33
C VAL A 444 -22.53 2.98 30.08
N SER A 445 -23.41 3.69 29.37
CA SER A 445 -24.73 3.19 28.99
C SER A 445 -25.56 2.64 30.16
N GLY A 446 -25.39 3.19 31.36
CA GLY A 446 -26.07 2.73 32.58
C GLY A 446 -25.44 1.50 33.25
N PHE A 447 -24.22 1.12 32.88
CA PHE A 447 -23.48 0.03 33.52
C PHE A 447 -22.16 0.54 34.09
N SER A 448 -21.76 -0.03 35.23
CA SER A 448 -20.48 0.17 35.85
C SER A 448 -19.54 -0.96 35.45
N LEU A 449 -18.46 -0.62 34.72
CA LEU A 449 -17.42 -1.54 34.28
C LEU A 449 -16.15 -1.26 35.08
N THR A 450 -15.74 -2.18 35.95
CA THR A 450 -14.49 -2.08 36.71
C THR A 450 -13.48 -3.10 36.20
N LEU A 451 -12.41 -2.63 35.55
CA LEU A 451 -11.31 -3.48 35.09
C LEU A 451 -10.22 -3.59 36.17
N SER A 452 -9.78 -4.81 36.43
CA SER A 452 -8.67 -5.16 37.31
C SER A 452 -7.83 -6.30 36.71
N THR A 453 -6.64 -6.52 37.25
CA THR A 453 -5.75 -7.61 36.81
C THR A 453 -5.36 -8.52 37.98
N VAL A 454 -5.06 -9.79 37.71
CA VAL A 454 -4.42 -10.69 38.68
C VAL A 454 -3.11 -11.20 38.07
N PRO A 455 -1.94 -10.92 38.68
CA PRO A 455 -1.74 -10.11 39.89
C PRO A 455 -2.14 -8.63 39.69
N ASP A 456 -2.47 -7.92 40.79
CA ASP A 456 -2.88 -6.50 40.75
C ASP A 456 -1.85 -5.61 40.06
N LYS A 457 -0.56 -5.97 40.17
CA LYS A 457 0.55 -5.39 39.42
C LYS A 457 0.89 -6.33 38.26
N PRO A 458 0.37 -6.09 37.05
CA PRO A 458 0.57 -7.00 35.93
C PRO A 458 2.05 -7.02 35.52
N LYS A 459 2.54 -8.18 35.08
CA LYS A 459 3.94 -8.41 34.66
C LYS A 459 3.97 -9.02 33.27
N ALA A 460 5.08 -8.89 32.56
CA ALA A 460 5.25 -9.58 31.28
C ALA A 460 5.02 -11.10 31.46
N GLY A 461 4.20 -11.71 30.60
CA GLY A 461 3.75 -13.10 30.72
C GLY A 461 2.23 -13.25 30.84
N GLU A 462 1.78 -14.36 31.40
CA GLU A 462 0.36 -14.66 31.61
C GLU A 462 -0.21 -13.83 32.76
N ASN A 463 -1.28 -13.09 32.50
CA ASN A 463 -2.04 -12.33 33.49
C ASN A 463 -3.52 -12.67 33.34
N VAL A 464 -4.31 -12.52 34.41
CA VAL A 464 -5.77 -12.61 34.31
C VAL A 464 -6.35 -11.22 34.24
N LEU A 465 -7.11 -10.93 33.18
CA LEU A 465 -7.92 -9.72 33.07
C LEU A 465 -9.28 -10.00 33.70
N ARG A 466 -9.70 -9.14 34.63
CA ARG A 466 -10.94 -9.27 35.39
C ARG A 466 -11.81 -8.03 35.20
N LEU A 467 -13.03 -8.21 34.70
CA LEU A 467 -14.03 -7.15 34.58
C LEU A 467 -15.19 -7.44 35.52
N LYS A 468 -15.47 -6.52 36.44
CA LYS A 468 -16.71 -6.53 37.24
C LYS A 468 -17.75 -5.65 36.57
N LEU A 469 -18.92 -6.23 36.27
CA LEU A 469 -20.03 -5.57 35.60
C LEU A 469 -21.22 -5.44 36.57
N ALA A 470 -21.69 -4.20 36.77
CA ALA A 470 -22.87 -3.90 37.58
C ALA A 470 -23.83 -2.95 36.85
N ASP A 471 -25.12 -3.01 37.17
CA ASP A 471 -26.14 -2.10 36.65
C ASP A 471 -26.17 -0.74 37.39
N GLN A 472 -27.06 0.17 36.98
CA GLN A 472 -27.23 1.48 37.64
C GLN A 472 -27.58 1.39 39.14
N ALA A 473 -28.16 0.28 39.59
CA ALA A 473 -28.50 0.04 40.98
C ALA A 473 -27.37 -0.67 41.76
N GLY A 474 -26.23 -0.92 41.12
CA GLY A 474 -25.08 -1.60 41.69
C GLY A 474 -25.24 -3.13 41.79
N LYS A 475 -26.27 -3.71 41.16
CA LYS A 475 -26.47 -5.17 41.15
C LYS A 475 -25.56 -5.82 40.10
N PRO A 476 -24.98 -6.99 40.40
CA PRO A 476 -24.08 -7.69 39.48
C PRO A 476 -24.83 -8.19 38.24
N VAL A 477 -24.24 -7.96 37.07
CA VAL A 477 -24.80 -8.41 35.79
C VAL A 477 -24.13 -9.72 35.38
N THR A 478 -24.92 -10.79 35.25
CA THR A 478 -24.40 -12.17 35.07
C THR A 478 -24.67 -12.76 33.67
N ASN A 479 -25.50 -12.10 32.85
CA ASN A 479 -25.95 -12.58 31.54
C ASN A 479 -25.25 -11.87 30.36
N ALA A 480 -24.05 -11.33 30.56
CA ALA A 480 -23.24 -10.73 29.49
C ALA A 480 -22.28 -11.73 28.83
N GLN A 481 -21.95 -11.49 27.57
CA GLN A 481 -20.76 -12.04 26.92
C GLN A 481 -19.66 -10.98 26.92
N VAL A 482 -18.48 -11.31 27.43
CA VAL A 482 -17.35 -10.38 27.54
C VAL A 482 -16.15 -10.90 26.75
N VAL A 483 -15.58 -10.04 25.89
CA VAL A 483 -14.37 -10.33 25.12
C VAL A 483 -13.38 -9.18 25.31
N PHE A 484 -12.20 -9.49 25.85
CA PHE A 484 -11.09 -8.55 25.92
C PHE A 484 -10.31 -8.58 24.61
N ALA A 485 -10.11 -7.42 23.99
CA ALA A 485 -9.14 -7.22 22.92
C ALA A 485 -7.99 -6.39 23.48
N TYR A 486 -6.77 -6.89 23.44
CA TYR A 486 -5.61 -6.23 24.04
C TYR A 486 -4.44 -6.13 23.06
N THR A 487 -3.79 -4.97 23.05
CA THR A 487 -2.65 -4.68 22.17
C THR A 487 -1.76 -3.60 22.77
N MET A 488 -0.50 -3.57 22.36
CA MET A 488 0.34 -2.38 22.58
C MET A 488 0.06 -1.37 21.44
N PRO A 489 -0.09 -0.07 21.74
CA PRO A 489 -0.38 0.96 20.75
C PRO A 489 0.88 1.27 19.90
N MET A 490 1.23 0.36 18.99
CA MET A 490 2.29 0.50 18.00
C MET A 490 1.77 0.18 16.59
N PRO A 491 2.21 0.92 15.55
CA PRO A 491 1.78 0.67 14.17
C PRO A 491 2.09 -0.77 13.72
N GLY A 492 1.09 -1.49 13.21
CA GLY A 492 1.24 -2.84 12.65
C GLY A 492 1.07 -4.01 13.62
N MET A 493 0.86 -3.76 14.92
CA MET A 493 0.53 -4.83 15.89
C MET A 493 -0.93 -5.28 15.76
N MET A 494 -1.16 -6.59 15.60
CA MET A 494 -2.51 -7.18 15.64
C MET A 494 -3.03 -7.29 17.08
N GLU A 495 -4.32 -6.98 17.27
CA GLU A 495 -5.00 -7.15 18.56
C GLU A 495 -5.17 -8.63 18.92
N SER A 496 -4.77 -9.00 20.13
CA SER A 496 -5.06 -10.32 20.69
C SER A 496 -6.41 -10.31 21.38
N LYS A 497 -7.19 -11.40 21.26
CA LYS A 497 -8.53 -11.51 21.85
C LYS A 497 -8.61 -12.64 22.86
N ALA A 498 -9.22 -12.38 24.01
CA ALA A 498 -9.51 -13.38 25.04
C ALA A 498 -11.00 -13.31 25.41
N LYS A 499 -11.71 -14.42 25.22
CA LYS A 499 -13.10 -14.56 25.69
C LYS A 499 -13.10 -14.77 27.19
N ALA A 500 -13.86 -13.97 27.91
CA ALA A 500 -13.95 -14.07 29.35
C ALA A 500 -15.05 -15.04 29.78
N THR A 501 -14.79 -15.77 30.85
CA THR A 501 -15.76 -16.64 31.51
C THR A 501 -16.37 -15.92 32.70
N HIS A 502 -17.69 -15.92 32.80
CA HIS A 502 -18.38 -15.45 34.00
C HIS A 502 -18.01 -16.36 35.18
N THR A 503 -17.65 -15.74 36.30
CA THR A 503 -17.34 -16.42 37.55
C THR A 503 -18.51 -16.26 38.52
N LYS A 504 -18.41 -15.35 39.49
CA LYS A 504 -19.46 -15.01 40.47
C LYS A 504 -19.60 -13.49 40.56
N ASP A 505 -20.73 -13.01 41.06
CA ASP A 505 -20.97 -11.59 41.37
C ASP A 505 -20.71 -10.61 40.20
N GLY A 506 -21.06 -11.03 38.97
CA GLY A 506 -20.92 -10.20 37.76
C GLY A 506 -19.47 -10.02 37.32
N ILE A 507 -18.56 -10.89 37.78
CA ILE A 507 -17.14 -10.87 37.43
C ILE A 507 -16.85 -11.79 36.25
N TYR A 508 -16.19 -11.24 35.23
CA TYR A 508 -15.76 -11.92 34.02
C TYR A 508 -14.23 -11.95 33.96
N GLU A 509 -13.65 -13.13 33.80
CA GLU A 509 -12.20 -13.33 33.80
C GLU A 509 -11.71 -13.98 32.51
N ALA A 510 -10.56 -13.53 32.01
CA ALA A 510 -9.86 -14.18 30.90
C ALA A 510 -8.35 -14.15 31.11
N LYS A 511 -7.66 -15.21 30.68
CA LYS A 511 -6.20 -15.22 30.61
C LYS A 511 -5.73 -14.40 29.41
N ALA A 512 -4.74 -13.53 29.62
CA ALA A 512 -4.11 -12.70 28.60
C ALA A 512 -2.59 -12.85 28.67
N LEU A 513 -1.96 -13.04 27.51
CA LEU A 513 -0.51 -13.14 27.39
C LEU A 513 0.06 -11.76 27.03
N LEU A 514 0.57 -11.04 28.03
CA LEU A 514 1.15 -9.71 27.86
C LEU A 514 2.65 -9.88 27.60
N GLY A 515 3.04 -10.01 26.33
CA GLY A 515 4.37 -10.50 25.95
C GLY A 515 5.56 -9.65 26.38
N MET A 516 5.37 -8.35 26.69
CA MET A 516 6.44 -7.43 27.11
C MET A 516 5.92 -6.39 28.10
N GLY A 517 6.83 -5.83 28.90
CA GLY A 517 6.54 -4.68 29.76
C GLY A 517 6.26 -3.41 28.94
N GLY A 518 5.42 -2.53 29.46
CA GLY A 518 4.97 -1.31 28.78
C GLY A 518 3.48 -1.05 28.94
N THR A 519 2.98 -0.02 28.25
CA THR A 519 1.55 0.32 28.28
C THR A 519 0.78 -0.52 27.26
N TRP A 520 -0.21 -1.25 27.74
CA TRP A 520 -1.15 -2.02 26.94
C TRP A 520 -2.53 -1.36 26.97
N VAL A 521 -3.20 -1.35 25.82
CA VAL A 521 -4.61 -0.95 25.71
C VAL A 521 -5.44 -2.22 25.76
N VAL A 522 -6.38 -2.28 26.70
CA VAL A 522 -7.35 -3.36 26.84
C VAL A 522 -8.73 -2.81 26.54
N THR A 523 -9.36 -3.33 25.49
CA THR A 523 -10.74 -3.02 25.12
C THR A 523 -11.65 -4.13 25.63
N ALA A 524 -12.55 -3.81 26.55
CA ALA A 524 -13.59 -4.71 27.03
C ALA A 524 -14.83 -4.57 26.14
N ASN A 525 -15.14 -5.59 25.36
CA ASN A 525 -16.37 -5.66 24.56
C ASN A 525 -17.40 -6.49 25.31
N VAL A 526 -18.51 -5.86 25.68
CA VAL A 526 -19.59 -6.45 26.48
C VAL A 526 -20.86 -6.48 25.62
N THR A 527 -21.42 -7.67 25.45
CA THR A 527 -22.68 -7.89 24.74
C THR A 527 -23.72 -8.42 25.71
N LEU A 528 -24.85 -7.72 25.80
CA LEU A 528 -25.97 -8.06 26.66
C LEU A 528 -27.21 -8.32 25.79
N PRO A 529 -28.07 -9.30 26.15
CA PRO A 529 -29.35 -9.48 25.46
C PRO A 529 -30.21 -8.21 25.57
N ASN A 530 -30.72 -7.72 24.44
CA ASN A 530 -31.61 -6.54 24.35
C ASN A 530 -30.97 -5.18 24.66
N PHE A 531 -29.63 -5.08 24.72
CA PHE A 531 -28.92 -3.80 24.82
C PHE A 531 -27.92 -3.65 23.66
N PRO A 532 -27.63 -2.41 23.21
CA PRO A 532 -26.53 -2.16 22.28
C PRO A 532 -25.19 -2.69 22.86
N PRO A 533 -24.27 -3.18 22.02
CA PRO A 533 -22.95 -3.63 22.47
C PRO A 533 -22.17 -2.47 23.08
N ILE A 534 -21.53 -2.72 24.21
CA ILE A 534 -20.72 -1.74 24.94
C ILE A 534 -19.24 -2.08 24.69
N SER A 535 -18.43 -1.08 24.34
CA SER A 535 -16.99 -1.27 24.10
C SER A 535 -16.21 -0.17 24.80
N GLU A 536 -15.39 -0.55 25.76
CA GLU A 536 -14.64 0.40 26.60
C GLU A 536 -13.15 0.11 26.64
N LYS A 537 -12.34 1.16 26.56
CA LYS A 537 -10.88 1.08 26.53
C LYS A 537 -10.28 1.46 27.87
N PHE A 538 -9.36 0.63 28.33
CA PHE A 538 -8.58 0.81 29.53
C PHE A 538 -7.09 0.77 29.20
N GLN A 539 -6.28 1.47 29.98
CA GLN A 539 -4.83 1.43 29.85
C GLN A 539 -4.24 0.71 31.05
N ILE A 540 -3.45 -0.33 30.80
CA ILE A 540 -2.74 -1.05 31.85
C ILE A 540 -1.23 -0.89 31.64
N THR A 541 -0.49 -0.66 32.72
CA THR A 541 0.98 -0.58 32.67
C THR A 541 1.56 -1.87 33.22
N VAL A 542 2.15 -2.67 32.32
CA VAL A 542 2.73 -3.97 32.62
C VAL A 542 4.20 -3.80 33.00
N GLY A 543 4.58 -4.33 34.17
CA GLY A 543 5.97 -4.30 34.61
C GLY A 543 6.85 -5.21 33.74
N GLY A 544 8.02 -4.72 33.37
CA GLY A 544 9.04 -5.53 32.69
C GLY A 544 9.51 -6.66 33.60
N GLY A 545 9.34 -7.91 33.17
CA GLY A 545 9.95 -9.05 33.84
C GLY A 545 11.44 -9.08 33.52
N GLY A 546 12.29 -9.01 34.54
CA GLY A 546 13.68 -9.43 34.40
C GLY A 546 13.72 -10.93 34.10
N MET A 547 14.49 -11.31 33.08
CA MET A 547 15.10 -12.63 33.06
C MET A 547 16.23 -12.68 34.08
#